data_AF-A0AAD8M4I7-F1
#
_entry.id   AF-A0AAD8M4I7-F1
#
_cell.length_a   1.000
_cell.length_b   1.000
_cell.length_c   1.000
_cell.angle_alpha   90.00
_cell.angle_beta   90.00
_cell.angle_gamma   90.00
#
_symmetry.space_group_name_H-M   'P 1'
#
loop_
_entity.id
_entity.type
_entity.pdbx_description
1 polymer ?
#
loop_
_entity_poly.entity_id
_entity_poly.type
_entity_poly.pdbx_seq_one_letter_code
_entity_poly.pdbx_strand_id
1 'polypeptide(L)'
;MDNNIQQGNERMILVRAFNENDGKMQCGDVEESYGWEDFHIVDLSLNKIYRNCLPSLPRACGRGNMVALGKSIFIFGGLDSFSKHSPLFKFVKSSPESHFHMGASHLHFDPLDLKDGLMVRAAWSPAPLMNTPHSYTPTCLNGDVYSFGNIHCSPEVLYVDNANVEVLGPWKLLYCPPELVKCTPCLSAIPDPTKNRILVHFYGGQLPSPSLYAFYPPDRQNQDGETGIWQCLNSNFPGWDKVVDAVLLDGVILLHGRKFPDLLSAYEVDTGRWLDVQWSTRVIEEDLSIEDCYFGFDSLFCLDDTNKILCLAVYSPIEMRSDGEDDDDDDNSPSKTSLFFFKFRVERRHSTISLTPLYTRSFEIESTTEVLNFLLL
;
A
#
# COMPACT_ATOMS: atom_id res chain seq x y z
N MET A 1 2.07 39.62 -2.10
CA MET A 1 1.95 39.08 -0.74
C MET A 1 2.26 37.61 -0.87
N ASP A 2 3.53 37.30 -0.62
CA ASP A 2 4.10 35.99 -0.82
C ASP A 2 3.59 35.05 0.27
N ASN A 3 2.72 34.12 -0.12
CA ASN A 3 2.32 33.01 0.72
C ASN A 3 3.50 32.03 0.78
N ASN A 4 4.44 32.29 1.69
CA ASN A 4 5.38 31.29 2.18
C ASN A 4 4.57 30.20 2.88
N ILE A 5 4.11 29.22 2.10
CA ILE A 5 3.75 27.90 2.63
C ILE A 5 5.05 27.36 3.20
N GLN A 6 5.15 27.32 4.53
CA GLN A 6 6.20 26.55 5.19
C GLN A 6 6.11 25.13 4.63
N GLN A 7 7.07 24.75 3.79
CA GLN A 7 7.29 23.37 3.40
C GLN A 7 7.66 22.63 4.70
N GLY A 8 6.67 22.06 5.36
CA GLY A 8 6.91 20.98 6.31
C GLY A 8 7.66 19.86 5.58
N ASN A 9 8.36 19.01 6.33
CA ASN A 9 9.01 17.81 5.79
C ASN A 9 7.94 16.94 5.10
N GLU A 10 7.73 17.13 3.81
CA GLU A 10 6.79 16.31 3.05
C GLU A 10 7.33 14.89 3.08
N ARG A 11 6.45 13.96 3.45
CA ARG A 11 6.80 12.54 3.52
C ARG A 11 7.19 12.04 2.14
N MET A 12 8.22 11.21 2.10
CA MET A 12 8.68 10.56 0.86
C MET A 12 7.76 9.38 0.52
N ILE A 13 7.69 9.02 -0.76
CA ILE A 13 6.89 7.89 -1.23
C ILE A 13 7.82 6.79 -1.72
N LEU A 14 7.76 5.62 -1.09
CA LEU A 14 8.39 4.40 -1.58
C LEU A 14 7.52 3.80 -2.69
N VAL A 15 8.16 3.46 -3.80
CA VAL A 15 7.58 2.78 -4.95
C VAL A 15 8.21 1.40 -5.05
N ARG A 16 7.39 0.35 -4.96
CA ARG A 16 7.81 -1.03 -5.19
C ARG A 16 7.37 -1.47 -6.57
N ALA A 17 8.33 -1.85 -7.40
CA ALA A 17 8.13 -2.14 -8.80
C ALA A 17 8.57 -3.57 -9.13
N PHE A 18 7.93 -4.19 -10.12
CA PHE A 18 8.31 -5.48 -10.66
C PHE A 18 9.25 -5.29 -11.85
N ASN A 19 10.49 -5.77 -11.70
CA ASN A 19 11.51 -5.67 -12.73
C ASN A 19 11.18 -6.61 -13.91
N GLU A 20 11.50 -6.20 -15.13
CA GLU A 20 11.32 -7.01 -16.34
C GLU A 20 12.26 -8.22 -16.42
N ASN A 21 13.39 -8.17 -15.74
CA ASN A 21 14.38 -9.23 -15.73
C ASN A 21 13.98 -10.32 -14.74
N ASP A 22 13.84 -11.54 -15.24
CA ASP A 22 13.71 -12.73 -14.40
C ASP A 22 15.09 -13.31 -14.07
N GLY A 23 15.26 -13.66 -12.80
CA GLY A 23 16.35 -14.52 -12.36
C GLY A 23 16.03 -15.99 -12.63
N LYS A 24 17.07 -16.81 -12.75
CA LYS A 24 16.97 -18.28 -12.82
C LYS A 24 17.76 -18.91 -11.71
N MET A 25 17.25 -19.99 -11.14
CA MET A 25 17.94 -20.75 -10.10
C MET A 25 17.70 -22.24 -10.25
N GLN A 26 18.78 -23.01 -10.12
CA GLN A 26 18.73 -24.46 -10.11
C GLN A 26 18.27 -24.96 -8.73
N CYS A 27 17.10 -25.60 -8.69
CA CYS A 27 16.47 -26.17 -7.50
C CYS A 27 16.47 -27.71 -7.59
N GLY A 28 17.61 -28.33 -7.30
CA GLY A 28 17.80 -29.77 -7.55
C GLY A 28 17.94 -30.04 -9.05
N ASP A 29 17.06 -30.87 -9.61
CA ASP A 29 17.07 -31.21 -11.05
C ASP A 29 16.20 -30.27 -11.90
N VAL A 30 15.57 -29.26 -11.29
CA VAL A 30 14.64 -28.32 -11.96
C VAL A 30 15.22 -26.90 -11.95
N GLU A 31 15.23 -26.24 -13.09
CA GLU A 31 15.50 -24.80 -13.19
C GLU A 31 14.19 -24.04 -12.96
N GLU A 32 14.17 -23.16 -11.96
CA GLU A 32 13.02 -22.31 -11.64
C GLU A 32 13.35 -20.85 -11.97
N SER A 33 12.39 -20.14 -12.53
CA SER A 33 12.49 -18.68 -12.74
C SER A 33 11.91 -17.94 -11.54
N TYR A 34 12.46 -16.79 -11.23
CA TYR A 34 11.97 -15.93 -10.17
C TYR A 34 12.07 -14.46 -10.59
N GLY A 35 11.07 -13.68 -10.22
CA GLY A 35 11.08 -12.25 -10.51
C GLY A 35 11.75 -11.42 -9.42
N TRP A 36 12.21 -10.24 -9.81
CA TRP A 36 12.80 -9.25 -8.91
C TRP A 36 11.85 -8.10 -8.61
N GLU A 37 11.93 -7.62 -7.38
CA GLU A 37 11.25 -6.40 -6.96
C GLU A 37 12.25 -5.31 -6.65
N ASP A 38 12.08 -4.18 -7.32
CA ASP A 38 12.91 -2.99 -7.16
C ASP A 38 12.17 -1.93 -6.33
N PHE A 39 12.96 -1.07 -5.70
CA PHE A 39 12.47 -0.10 -4.74
C PHE A 39 13.05 1.28 -5.05
N HIS A 40 12.16 2.22 -5.32
CA HIS A 40 12.49 3.61 -5.64
C HIS A 40 11.86 4.53 -4.60
N ILE A 41 12.48 5.67 -4.33
CA ILE A 41 11.92 6.70 -3.45
C ILE A 41 11.65 7.96 -4.27
N VAL A 42 10.42 8.45 -4.21
CA VAL A 42 10.02 9.73 -4.77
C VAL A 42 9.95 10.77 -3.66
N ASP A 43 10.71 11.85 -3.83
CA ASP A 43 10.68 13.04 -2.99
C ASP A 43 9.94 14.17 -3.72
N LEU A 44 8.67 14.34 -3.35
CA LEU A 44 7.81 15.39 -3.88
C LEU A 44 8.14 16.78 -3.35
N SER A 45 9.00 16.94 -2.34
CA SER A 45 9.48 18.27 -1.95
C SER A 45 10.63 18.71 -2.86
N LEU A 46 11.56 17.80 -3.16
CA LEU A 46 12.76 18.05 -3.95
C LEU A 46 12.59 17.86 -5.46
N ASN A 47 11.43 17.38 -5.89
CA ASN A 47 11.17 17.02 -7.29
C ASN A 47 12.17 15.99 -7.83
N LYS A 48 12.41 14.95 -7.04
CA LYS A 48 13.46 13.98 -7.33
C LYS A 48 12.97 12.56 -7.10
N ILE A 49 13.47 11.65 -7.94
CA ILE A 49 13.36 10.21 -7.74
C ILE A 49 14.75 9.63 -7.48
N TYR A 50 14.83 8.76 -6.48
CA TYR A 50 15.98 7.92 -6.16
C TYR A 50 15.64 6.51 -6.62
N ARG A 51 16.24 6.06 -7.73
CA ARG A 51 15.93 4.76 -8.32
C ARG A 51 16.78 3.67 -7.69
N ASN A 52 16.20 2.49 -7.47
CA ASN A 52 16.88 1.32 -6.91
C ASN A 52 17.68 1.66 -5.64
N CYS A 53 17.07 2.49 -4.79
CA CYS A 53 17.73 3.08 -3.63
C CYS A 53 17.71 2.16 -2.41
N LEU A 54 16.92 1.09 -2.45
CA LEU A 54 16.94 -0.02 -1.49
C LEU A 54 17.31 -1.32 -2.23
N PRO A 55 17.85 -2.34 -1.54
CA PRO A 55 18.19 -3.61 -2.18
C PRO A 55 16.98 -4.24 -2.86
N SER A 56 17.18 -4.75 -4.08
CA SER A 56 16.17 -5.54 -4.78
C SER A 56 15.85 -6.82 -4.01
N LEU A 57 14.59 -7.26 -4.08
CA LEU A 57 14.09 -8.43 -3.36
C LEU A 57 13.67 -9.51 -4.36
N PRO A 58 14.37 -10.66 -4.43
CA PRO A 58 13.94 -11.77 -5.28
C PRO A 58 12.74 -12.48 -4.64
N ARG A 59 11.80 -12.98 -5.46
CA ARG A 59 10.57 -13.59 -4.96
C ARG A 59 10.48 -15.09 -5.16
N ALA A 60 10.11 -15.80 -4.10
CA ALA A 60 9.77 -17.23 -4.16
C ALA A 60 8.26 -17.51 -4.07
N CYS A 61 7.43 -16.48 -3.92
CA CYS A 61 5.98 -16.58 -3.84
C CYS A 61 5.28 -15.37 -4.50
N GLY A 62 3.95 -15.31 -4.41
CA GLY A 62 3.13 -14.21 -4.91
C GLY A 62 3.44 -12.85 -4.28
N ARG A 63 2.70 -11.82 -4.69
CA ARG A 63 2.88 -10.42 -4.26
C ARG A 63 2.43 -10.24 -2.81
N GLY A 64 3.22 -9.61 -1.95
CA GLY A 64 2.76 -9.13 -0.63
C GLY A 64 2.26 -7.68 -0.69
N ASN A 65 1.80 -7.14 0.44
CA ASN A 65 1.53 -5.72 0.63
C ASN A 65 2.52 -5.11 1.62
N MET A 66 2.87 -3.84 1.40
CA MET A 66 3.84 -3.13 2.22
C MET A 66 3.19 -2.36 3.37
N VAL A 67 3.85 -2.32 4.51
CA VAL A 67 3.54 -1.40 5.61
C VAL A 67 4.81 -0.76 6.16
N ALA A 68 4.72 0.51 6.55
CA ALA A 68 5.80 1.24 7.19
C ALA A 68 5.58 1.29 8.70
N LEU A 69 6.66 1.10 9.45
CA LEU A 69 6.69 1.29 10.89
C LEU A 69 8.00 1.95 11.30
N GLY A 70 7.95 3.27 11.52
CA GLY A 70 9.14 4.06 11.80
C GLY A 70 10.18 3.90 10.69
N LYS A 71 11.38 3.44 11.06
CA LYS A 71 12.52 3.20 10.17
C LYS A 71 12.52 1.80 9.55
N SER A 72 11.35 1.20 9.37
CA SER A 72 11.25 -0.16 8.82
C SER A 72 10.09 -0.31 7.87
N ILE A 73 10.32 -1.11 6.84
CA ILE A 73 9.32 -1.57 5.89
C ILE A 73 9.13 -3.05 6.12
N PHE A 74 7.88 -3.47 6.20
CA PHE A 74 7.50 -4.87 6.18
C PHE A 74 6.70 -5.16 4.92
N ILE A 75 6.92 -6.34 4.35
CA ILE A 75 6.14 -6.87 3.23
C ILE A 75 5.49 -8.17 3.72
N PHE A 76 4.17 -8.24 3.71
CA PHE A 76 3.42 -9.40 4.17
C PHE A 76 2.46 -9.91 3.08
N GLY A 77 2.30 -11.23 2.97
CA GLY A 77 1.35 -11.86 2.05
C GLY A 77 2.05 -12.52 0.88
N GLY A 78 1.32 -12.89 -0.17
CA GLY A 78 1.89 -13.57 -1.35
C GLY A 78 2.10 -15.08 -1.19
N LEU A 79 2.02 -15.59 0.04
CA LEU A 79 2.07 -17.02 0.30
C LEU A 79 0.70 -17.68 0.10
N ASP A 80 0.56 -18.44 -0.99
CA ASP A 80 -0.61 -19.27 -1.29
C ASP A 80 -0.30 -20.78 -1.25
N SER A 81 -1.34 -21.60 -1.41
CA SER A 81 -1.21 -23.06 -1.47
C SER A 81 -0.29 -23.53 -2.61
N PHE A 82 -0.30 -22.83 -3.75
CA PHE A 82 0.51 -23.19 -4.91
C PHE A 82 2.00 -22.91 -4.66
N SER A 83 2.32 -21.72 -4.16
CA SER A 83 3.68 -21.26 -3.84
C SER A 83 4.36 -22.20 -2.84
N LYS A 84 3.63 -22.68 -1.83
CA LYS A 84 4.17 -23.63 -0.84
C LYS A 84 4.67 -24.95 -1.44
N HIS A 85 4.14 -25.34 -2.60
CA HIS A 85 4.50 -26.57 -3.27
C HIS A 85 5.58 -26.39 -4.35
N SER A 86 5.91 -25.15 -4.72
CA SER A 86 6.96 -24.82 -5.68
C SER A 86 8.33 -25.38 -5.25
N PRO A 87 9.13 -25.95 -6.19
CA PRO A 87 10.51 -26.33 -5.93
C PRO A 87 11.37 -25.16 -5.42
N LEU A 88 11.17 -23.96 -5.99
CA LEU A 88 11.86 -22.73 -5.57
C LEU A 88 11.61 -22.44 -4.09
N PHE A 89 10.34 -22.40 -3.68
CA PHE A 89 9.98 -22.14 -2.28
C PHE A 89 10.61 -23.16 -1.32
N LYS A 90 10.58 -24.46 -1.67
CA LYS A 90 11.17 -25.52 -0.84
C LYS A 90 12.69 -25.37 -0.72
N PHE A 91 13.36 -25.06 -1.82
CA PHE A 91 14.81 -24.86 -1.87
C PHE A 91 15.25 -23.67 -1.03
N VAL A 92 14.60 -22.53 -1.22
CA VAL A 92 14.86 -21.28 -0.49
C VAL A 92 14.59 -21.49 1.00
N LYS A 93 13.49 -22.16 1.36
CA LYS A 93 13.18 -22.49 2.75
C LYS A 93 14.25 -23.36 3.43
N SER A 94 14.93 -24.23 2.67
CA SER A 94 16.06 -25.01 3.18
C SER A 94 17.40 -24.25 3.21
N SER A 95 17.44 -23.02 2.68
CA SER A 95 18.63 -22.18 2.55
C SER A 95 18.48 -20.93 3.44
N PRO A 96 18.88 -20.99 4.73
CA PRO A 96 18.64 -19.91 5.69
C PRO A 96 19.35 -18.58 5.36
N GLU A 97 20.32 -18.59 4.45
CA GLU A 97 21.03 -17.40 3.95
C GLU A 97 20.34 -16.75 2.74
N SER A 98 19.24 -17.33 2.24
CA SER A 98 18.54 -16.79 1.08
C SER A 98 17.74 -15.53 1.42
N HIS A 99 17.93 -14.47 0.63
CA HIS A 99 17.25 -13.18 0.81
C HIS A 99 15.91 -13.11 0.05
N PHE A 100 15.28 -14.24 -0.23
CA PHE A 100 14.04 -14.28 -1.01
C PHE A 100 12.82 -13.90 -0.17
N HIS A 101 11.87 -13.22 -0.80
CA HIS A 101 10.53 -13.07 -0.26
C HIS A 101 9.80 -14.41 -0.27
N MET A 102 9.47 -14.91 0.93
CA MET A 102 8.73 -16.16 1.18
C MET A 102 7.40 -15.93 1.91
N GLY A 103 6.86 -14.72 1.81
CA GLY A 103 5.57 -14.35 2.38
C GLY A 103 5.64 -13.30 3.49
N ALA A 104 6.82 -13.08 4.04
CA ALA A 104 7.09 -12.04 5.03
C ALA A 104 8.56 -11.60 4.93
N SER A 105 8.78 -10.29 4.74
CA SER A 105 10.11 -9.69 4.64
C SER A 105 10.15 -8.39 5.44
N HIS A 106 11.30 -8.09 6.03
CA HIS A 106 11.55 -6.88 6.80
C HIS A 106 12.80 -6.19 6.27
N LEU A 107 12.74 -4.87 6.17
CA LEU A 107 13.88 -4.02 5.86
C LEU A 107 13.94 -2.92 6.89
N HIS A 108 15.02 -2.87 7.67
CA HIS A 108 15.34 -1.70 8.47
C HIS A 108 16.23 -0.75 7.65
N PHE A 109 15.92 0.54 7.66
CA PHE A 109 16.68 1.55 6.92
C PHE A 109 16.71 2.86 7.68
N ASP A 110 17.81 3.61 7.60
CA ASP A 110 17.85 4.99 8.06
C ASP A 110 17.63 5.94 6.88
N PRO A 111 16.53 6.71 6.83
CA PRO A 111 16.33 7.71 5.78
C PRO A 111 17.49 8.71 5.66
N LEU A 112 18.23 8.96 6.75
CA LEU A 112 19.38 9.86 6.79
C LEU A 112 20.67 9.24 6.23
N ASP A 113 20.69 7.91 6.03
CA ASP A 113 21.83 7.19 5.45
C ASP A 113 21.82 7.20 3.91
N LEU A 114 20.91 7.96 3.28
CA LEU A 114 20.91 8.17 1.84
C LEU A 114 22.15 8.96 1.42
N LYS A 115 23.18 8.25 0.95
CA LYS A 115 24.41 8.85 0.42
C LYS A 115 24.47 8.60 -1.07
N ASP A 116 24.65 9.67 -1.84
CA ASP A 116 24.69 9.63 -3.30
C ASP A 116 23.48 8.93 -3.96
N GLY A 117 22.33 8.92 -3.26
CA GLY A 117 21.09 8.30 -3.74
C GLY A 117 20.92 6.81 -3.43
N LEU A 118 21.81 6.20 -2.63
CA LEU A 118 21.73 4.80 -2.22
C LEU A 118 21.71 4.64 -0.69
N MET A 119 20.88 3.72 -0.18
CA MET A 119 20.88 3.33 1.22
C MET A 119 21.91 2.21 1.47
N VAL A 120 23.14 2.60 1.80
CA VAL A 120 24.34 1.71 1.83
C VAL A 120 24.29 0.59 2.90
N ARG A 121 23.28 0.56 3.78
CA ARG A 121 23.18 -0.40 4.91
C ARG A 121 21.85 -1.12 5.04
N ALA A 122 20.92 -0.89 4.12
CA ALA A 122 19.65 -1.59 4.13
C ALA A 122 19.86 -3.03 3.63
N ALA A 123 19.31 -4.03 4.31
CA ALA A 123 19.33 -5.42 3.88
C ALA A 123 18.02 -6.11 4.29
N TRP A 124 17.45 -6.90 3.37
CA TRP A 124 16.23 -7.65 3.65
C TRP A 124 16.52 -8.81 4.59
N SER A 125 15.70 -8.91 5.64
CA SER A 125 15.66 -10.02 6.58
C SER A 125 14.29 -10.70 6.55
N PRO A 126 14.20 -11.97 6.98
CA PRO A 126 12.92 -12.64 7.17
C PRO A 126 12.10 -11.97 8.27
N ALA A 127 10.79 -11.85 8.07
CA ALA A 127 9.82 -11.50 9.11
C ALA A 127 8.93 -12.71 9.46
N PRO A 128 8.24 -12.71 10.61
CA PRO A 128 7.29 -13.78 10.92
C PRO A 128 6.17 -13.88 9.88
N LEU A 129 5.92 -15.10 9.42
CA LEU A 129 4.81 -15.39 8.50
C LEU A 129 3.48 -15.26 9.23
N MET A 130 2.50 -14.65 8.56
CA MET A 130 1.11 -14.62 9.03
C MET A 130 0.56 -16.05 9.19
N ASN A 131 -0.34 -16.22 10.16
CA ASN A 131 -0.97 -17.52 10.42
C ASN A 131 -1.88 -17.93 9.26
N THR A 132 -2.56 -16.94 8.67
CA THR A 132 -3.54 -17.14 7.61
C THR A 132 -2.89 -16.92 6.24
N PRO A 133 -2.77 -17.98 5.40
CA PRO A 133 -2.34 -17.82 4.02
C PRO A 133 -3.30 -16.89 3.27
N HIS A 134 -2.81 -16.21 2.23
CA HIS A 134 -3.59 -15.22 1.47
C HIS A 134 -4.05 -14.01 2.28
N SER A 135 -3.46 -13.67 3.41
CA SER A 135 -3.78 -12.43 4.12
C SER A 135 -3.11 -11.24 3.41
N TYR A 136 -3.89 -10.22 3.02
CA TYR A 136 -3.43 -9.08 2.20
C TYR A 136 -3.93 -7.72 2.73
N THR A 137 -4.31 -7.64 3.99
CA THR A 137 -4.85 -6.41 4.61
C THR A 137 -3.94 -5.84 5.71
N PRO A 138 -2.58 -5.85 5.55
CA PRO A 138 -1.73 -5.36 6.61
C PRO A 138 -1.90 -3.84 6.77
N THR A 139 -1.99 -3.39 8.02
CA THR A 139 -2.05 -1.97 8.38
C THR A 139 -1.40 -1.74 9.75
N CYS A 140 -1.06 -0.50 10.07
CA CYS A 140 -0.36 -0.15 11.31
C CYS A 140 -1.22 0.71 12.22
N LEU A 141 -1.27 0.37 13.51
CA LEU A 141 -1.89 1.20 14.54
C LEU A 141 -1.06 1.12 15.83
N ASN A 142 -0.71 2.29 16.39
CA ASN A 142 0.01 2.42 17.66
C ASN A 142 1.34 1.66 17.78
N GLY A 143 2.00 1.36 16.66
CA GLY A 143 3.24 0.59 16.69
C GLY A 143 3.12 -0.88 16.33
N ASP A 144 1.90 -1.37 16.18
CA ASP A 144 1.64 -2.78 15.87
C ASP A 144 1.13 -2.93 14.44
N VAL A 145 1.43 -4.09 13.85
CA VAL A 145 0.91 -4.45 12.54
C VAL A 145 -0.29 -5.37 12.72
N TYR A 146 -1.40 -5.01 12.09
CA TYR A 146 -2.63 -5.79 12.10
C TYR A 146 -2.91 -6.28 10.69
N SER A 147 -3.51 -7.45 10.57
CA SER A 147 -4.12 -7.94 9.33
C SER A 147 -5.48 -8.54 9.63
N PHE A 148 -6.40 -8.48 8.67
CA PHE A 148 -7.78 -8.95 8.83
C PHE A 148 -8.12 -10.13 7.91
N GLY A 149 -7.15 -10.61 7.12
CA GLY A 149 -7.34 -11.67 6.14
C GLY A 149 -7.55 -11.13 4.72
N ASN A 150 -8.23 -11.91 3.88
CA ASN A 150 -8.58 -11.53 2.50
C ASN A 150 -9.79 -12.33 2.00
N ILE A 151 -9.78 -13.66 2.08
CA ILE A 151 -10.95 -14.45 1.67
C ILE A 151 -11.97 -14.51 2.80
N HIS A 152 -11.46 -14.67 4.02
CA HIS A 152 -12.21 -14.76 5.26
C HIS A 152 -11.62 -13.80 6.28
N CYS A 153 -12.46 -13.28 7.16
CA CYS A 153 -12.00 -12.47 8.28
C CYS A 153 -11.20 -13.36 9.25
N SER A 154 -9.93 -13.03 9.41
CA SER A 154 -9.01 -13.69 10.32
C SER A 154 -8.08 -12.62 10.88
N PRO A 155 -8.56 -11.87 11.91
CA PRO A 155 -7.80 -10.80 12.48
C PRO A 155 -6.59 -11.36 13.22
N GLU A 156 -5.43 -10.79 12.95
CA GLU A 156 -4.16 -11.15 13.58
C GLU A 156 -3.31 -9.90 13.81
N VAL A 157 -2.43 -9.97 14.80
CA VAL A 157 -1.52 -8.88 15.17
C VAL A 157 -0.09 -9.39 15.29
N LEU A 158 0.84 -8.60 14.77
CA LEU A 158 2.26 -8.73 15.01
C LEU A 158 2.71 -7.63 15.96
N TYR A 159 3.15 -8.02 17.15
CA TYR A 159 3.64 -7.06 18.13
C TYR A 159 5.06 -6.61 17.78
N VAL A 160 5.28 -5.29 17.74
CA VAL A 160 6.59 -4.71 17.46
C VAL A 160 7.03 -3.77 18.60
N ASP A 161 8.26 -3.90 19.08
CA ASP A 161 8.85 -2.94 19.99
C ASP A 161 9.16 -1.65 19.23
N ASN A 162 8.36 -0.61 19.44
CA ASN A 162 8.52 0.68 18.78
C ASN A 162 9.88 1.35 19.01
N ALA A 163 10.55 1.07 20.14
CA ALA A 163 11.81 1.71 20.46
C ALA A 163 12.95 1.19 19.57
N ASN A 164 12.94 -0.11 19.30
CA ASN A 164 14.00 -0.81 18.55
C ASN A 164 13.53 -1.33 17.18
N VAL A 165 12.24 -1.18 16.88
CA VAL A 165 11.54 -1.75 15.71
C VAL A 165 11.80 -3.25 15.58
N GLU A 166 11.77 -3.94 16.72
CA GLU A 166 12.02 -5.37 16.83
C GLU A 166 10.71 -6.15 16.98
N VAL A 167 10.57 -7.22 16.21
CA VAL A 167 9.38 -8.06 16.27
C VAL A 167 9.39 -8.91 17.54
N LEU A 168 8.34 -8.82 18.35
CA LEU A 168 8.29 -9.42 19.69
C LEU A 168 7.81 -10.88 19.72
N GLY A 169 7.66 -11.52 18.56
CA GLY A 169 7.23 -12.91 18.44
C GLY A 169 6.46 -13.21 17.15
N PRO A 170 5.78 -14.36 17.08
CA PRO A 170 4.93 -14.69 15.95
C PRO A 170 3.65 -13.84 15.95
N TRP A 171 2.94 -13.88 14.81
CA TRP A 171 1.59 -13.34 14.71
C TRP A 171 0.65 -14.01 15.72
N LYS A 172 -0.16 -13.22 16.42
CA LYS A 172 -1.21 -13.71 17.31
C LYS A 172 -2.58 -13.54 16.67
N LEU A 173 -3.42 -14.57 16.78
CA LEU A 173 -4.81 -14.51 16.35
C LEU A 173 -5.63 -13.68 17.33
N LEU A 174 -6.48 -12.81 16.78
CA LEU A 174 -7.41 -11.99 17.52
C LEU A 174 -8.82 -12.55 17.39
N TYR A 175 -9.70 -12.13 18.31
CA TYR A 175 -11.11 -12.50 18.23
C TYR A 175 -11.77 -11.96 16.96
N CYS A 176 -12.44 -12.88 16.24
CA CYS A 176 -13.34 -12.57 15.14
C CYS A 176 -14.78 -12.95 15.54
N PRO A 177 -15.73 -12.00 15.52
CA PRO A 177 -17.14 -12.29 15.73
C PRO A 177 -17.65 -13.36 14.74
N PRO A 178 -18.49 -14.33 15.18
CA PRO A 178 -18.99 -15.42 14.33
C PRO A 178 -19.64 -14.95 13.02
N GLU A 179 -20.33 -13.81 13.05
CA GLU A 179 -20.97 -13.19 11.90
C GLU A 179 -19.96 -12.69 10.84
N LEU A 180 -18.74 -12.36 11.25
CA LEU A 180 -17.68 -11.84 10.38
C LEU A 180 -16.75 -12.92 9.82
N VAL A 181 -16.67 -14.12 10.43
CA VAL A 181 -15.69 -15.17 10.07
C VAL A 181 -15.70 -15.51 8.57
N LYS A 182 -16.88 -15.56 7.95
CA LYS A 182 -17.02 -15.88 6.51
C LYS A 182 -17.04 -14.65 5.60
N CYS A 183 -16.97 -13.45 6.17
CA CYS A 183 -16.97 -12.21 5.43
C CYS A 183 -15.57 -11.94 4.88
N THR A 184 -15.54 -11.29 3.73
CA THR A 184 -14.30 -10.87 3.08
C THR A 184 -13.99 -9.44 3.49
N PRO A 185 -12.85 -9.16 4.15
CA PRO A 185 -12.37 -7.80 4.36
C PRO A 185 -11.88 -7.21 3.03
N CYS A 186 -12.12 -5.92 2.82
CA CYS A 186 -11.49 -5.19 1.71
C CYS A 186 -9.98 -5.02 1.95
N LEU A 187 -9.20 -4.88 0.87
CA LEU A 187 -7.73 -4.76 0.91
C LEU A 187 -7.23 -3.58 1.76
N SER A 188 -7.91 -2.43 1.73
CA SER A 188 -7.50 -1.24 2.49
C SER A 188 -8.16 -1.19 3.87
N ALA A 189 -7.47 -1.72 4.89
CA ALA A 189 -7.82 -1.48 6.29
C ALA A 189 -7.26 -0.11 6.74
N ILE A 190 -8.13 0.79 7.20
CA ILE A 190 -7.77 2.19 7.44
C ILE A 190 -7.53 2.42 8.94
N PRO A 191 -6.32 2.80 9.37
CA PRO A 191 -6.07 3.10 10.77
C PRO A 191 -6.68 4.46 11.16
N ASP A 192 -7.23 4.53 12.37
CA ASP A 192 -7.73 5.75 13.01
C ASP A 192 -7.06 5.90 14.39
N PRO A 193 -5.82 6.44 14.43
CA PRO A 193 -5.08 6.63 15.67
C PRO A 193 -5.81 7.52 16.66
N THR A 194 -6.61 8.48 16.18
CA THR A 194 -7.31 9.46 17.03
C THR A 194 -8.38 8.81 17.89
N LYS A 195 -8.98 7.73 17.41
CA LYS A 195 -9.99 6.93 18.13
C LYS A 195 -9.50 5.55 18.52
N ASN A 196 -8.20 5.29 18.37
CA ASN A 196 -7.57 4.00 18.65
C ASN A 196 -8.33 2.81 18.03
N ARG A 197 -8.61 2.89 16.73
CA ARG A 197 -9.37 1.86 16.01
C ARG A 197 -8.88 1.68 14.59
N ILE A 198 -9.28 0.60 13.96
CA ILE A 198 -9.05 0.31 12.54
C ILE A 198 -10.40 0.14 11.88
N LEU A 199 -10.62 0.84 10.78
CA LEU A 199 -11.83 0.73 9.98
C LEU A 199 -11.65 -0.38 8.95
N VAL A 200 -12.59 -1.31 8.92
CA VAL A 200 -12.58 -2.47 8.02
C VAL A 200 -13.92 -2.57 7.32
N HIS A 201 -13.89 -2.54 6.00
CA HIS A 201 -15.06 -2.82 5.18
C HIS A 201 -15.17 -4.33 4.92
N PHE A 202 -16.37 -4.87 5.06
CA PHE A 202 -16.67 -6.28 4.82
C PHE A 202 -17.75 -6.44 3.77
N TYR A 203 -17.63 -7.51 2.96
CA TYR A 203 -18.70 -7.97 2.08
C TYR A 203 -18.83 -9.50 2.08
N GLY A 204 -19.97 -9.97 1.59
CA GLY A 204 -20.30 -11.40 1.51
C GLY A 204 -20.51 -12.06 2.87
N GLY A 205 -20.28 -13.36 2.94
CA GLY A 205 -20.43 -14.14 4.17
C GLY A 205 -21.87 -14.18 4.68
N GLN A 206 -22.04 -13.90 5.97
CA GLN A 206 -23.35 -13.91 6.65
C GLN A 206 -24.00 -12.51 6.69
N LEU A 207 -23.32 -11.47 6.19
CA LEU A 207 -23.84 -10.11 6.20
C LEU A 207 -24.92 -9.95 5.13
N PRO A 208 -26.05 -9.28 5.44
CA PRO A 208 -27.11 -9.03 4.47
C PRO A 208 -26.70 -8.00 3.41
N SER A 209 -25.73 -7.14 3.73
CA SER A 209 -25.20 -6.08 2.87
C SER A 209 -23.73 -5.80 3.22
N PRO A 210 -22.93 -5.27 2.26
CA PRO A 210 -21.61 -4.74 2.56
C PRO A 210 -21.67 -3.73 3.71
N SER A 211 -20.72 -3.79 4.63
CA SER A 211 -20.79 -3.08 5.92
C SER A 211 -19.43 -2.52 6.34
N LEU A 212 -19.45 -1.39 7.04
CA LEU A 212 -18.27 -0.77 7.64
C LEU A 212 -18.23 -1.07 9.15
N TYR A 213 -17.11 -1.62 9.60
CA TYR A 213 -16.84 -1.94 11.00
C TYR A 213 -15.63 -1.16 11.52
N ALA A 214 -15.61 -0.92 12.83
CA ALA A 214 -14.43 -0.52 13.58
C ALA A 214 -13.95 -1.69 14.44
N PHE A 215 -12.65 -1.96 14.37
CA PHE A 215 -11.93 -2.84 15.27
C PHE A 215 -11.14 -2.00 16.28
N TYR A 216 -11.37 -2.22 17.57
CA TYR A 216 -10.61 -1.61 18.66
C TYR A 216 -9.65 -2.67 19.22
N PRO A 217 -8.32 -2.49 19.05
CA PRO A 217 -7.34 -3.44 19.55
C PRO A 217 -7.41 -3.60 21.08
N PRO A 218 -7.05 -4.78 21.61
CA PRO A 218 -6.92 -4.97 23.05
C PRO A 218 -5.78 -4.12 23.61
N ASP A 219 -5.86 -3.77 24.89
CA ASP A 219 -4.75 -3.13 25.60
C ASP A 219 -3.59 -4.11 25.75
N ARG A 220 -2.40 -3.73 25.29
CA ARG A 220 -1.15 -4.51 25.39
C ARG A 220 -0.85 -4.99 26.81
N GLN A 221 -1.32 -4.27 27.84
CA GLN A 221 -1.04 -4.60 29.23
C GLN A 221 -1.95 -5.71 29.79
N ASN A 222 -3.09 -5.99 29.15
CA ASN A 222 -4.02 -7.03 29.57
C ASN A 222 -3.88 -8.27 28.68
N GLN A 223 -2.82 -9.05 28.93
CA GLN A 223 -2.47 -10.24 28.13
C GLN A 223 -3.39 -11.45 28.36
N ASP A 224 -4.27 -11.43 29.37
CA ASP A 224 -5.10 -12.58 29.76
C ASP A 224 -6.48 -12.63 29.07
N GLY A 225 -6.74 -11.78 28.06
CA GLY A 225 -8.07 -11.71 27.42
C GLY A 225 -8.07 -11.00 26.07
N GLU A 226 -7.28 -11.47 25.11
CA GLU A 226 -7.09 -10.91 23.75
C GLU A 226 -8.36 -10.92 22.86
N THR A 227 -9.42 -10.24 23.30
CA THR A 227 -10.61 -9.97 22.48
C THR A 227 -10.64 -8.49 22.15
N GLY A 228 -10.09 -8.11 21.01
CA GLY A 228 -10.39 -6.79 20.44
C GLY A 228 -11.90 -6.64 20.25
N ILE A 229 -12.39 -5.40 20.32
CA ILE A 229 -13.82 -5.12 20.24
C ILE A 229 -14.17 -4.76 18.81
N TRP A 230 -15.27 -5.32 18.32
CA TRP A 230 -15.82 -5.01 17.00
C TRP A 230 -17.10 -4.20 17.14
N GLN A 231 -17.22 -3.13 16.36
CA GLN A 231 -18.41 -2.28 16.31
C GLN A 231 -18.83 -2.09 14.85
N CYS A 232 -20.07 -2.44 14.52
CA CYS A 232 -20.66 -2.06 13.23
C CYS A 232 -20.94 -0.56 13.25
N LEU A 233 -20.31 0.18 12.33
CA LEU A 233 -20.52 1.62 12.18
C LEU A 233 -21.62 1.91 11.17
N ASN A 234 -21.69 1.12 10.11
CA ASN A 234 -22.75 1.18 9.12
C ASN A 234 -22.99 -0.22 8.53
N SER A 235 -24.18 -0.76 8.74
CA SER A 235 -24.58 -2.08 8.26
C SER A 235 -24.94 -2.12 6.77
N ASN A 236 -24.98 -0.96 6.10
CA ASN A 236 -25.24 -0.86 4.66
C ASN A 236 -24.31 0.21 4.05
N PHE A 237 -23.10 -0.22 3.72
CA PHE A 237 -22.05 0.57 3.10
C PHE A 237 -21.71 0.03 1.70
N PRO A 238 -22.57 0.27 0.70
CA PRO A 238 -22.33 -0.15 -0.68
C PRO A 238 -21.27 0.75 -1.37
N GLY A 239 -20.68 0.27 -2.46
CA GLY A 239 -19.80 1.06 -3.33
C GLY A 239 -18.30 0.94 -3.05
N TRP A 240 -17.91 0.28 -1.96
CA TRP A 240 -16.49 0.00 -1.65
C TRP A 240 -15.88 -1.07 -2.57
N ASP A 241 -16.70 -1.90 -3.21
CA ASP A 241 -16.27 -2.94 -4.15
C ASP A 241 -15.46 -2.40 -5.35
N LYS A 242 -15.55 -1.09 -5.60
CA LYS A 242 -14.83 -0.40 -6.68
C LYS A 242 -13.70 0.49 -6.19
N VAL A 243 -13.49 0.54 -4.88
CA VAL A 243 -12.47 1.36 -4.23
C VAL A 243 -11.13 0.64 -4.36
N VAL A 244 -10.14 1.35 -4.88
CA VAL A 244 -8.76 0.86 -4.95
C VAL A 244 -8.03 1.19 -3.67
N ASP A 245 -8.24 2.40 -3.15
CA ASP A 245 -7.62 2.83 -1.91
C ASP A 245 -8.46 3.87 -1.17
N ALA A 246 -8.20 4.03 0.12
CA ALA A 246 -8.97 4.88 1.01
C ALA A 246 -8.12 5.46 2.13
N VAL A 247 -8.38 6.74 2.46
CA VAL A 247 -7.71 7.44 3.57
C VAL A 247 -8.74 8.04 4.52
N LEU A 248 -8.41 8.08 5.81
CA LEU A 248 -9.21 8.79 6.82
C LEU A 248 -8.57 10.16 7.10
N LEU A 249 -9.35 11.22 6.92
CA LEU A 249 -8.95 12.59 7.23
C LEU A 249 -10.05 13.26 8.06
N ASP A 250 -9.74 13.64 9.30
CA ASP A 250 -10.68 14.31 10.23
C ASP A 250 -12.04 13.61 10.37
N GLY A 251 -12.04 12.28 10.48
CA GLY A 251 -13.27 11.49 10.61
C GLY A 251 -14.06 11.33 9.30
N VAL A 252 -13.51 11.77 8.17
CA VAL A 252 -14.07 11.57 6.83
C VAL A 252 -13.20 10.55 6.08
N ILE A 253 -13.83 9.47 5.62
CA ILE A 253 -13.21 8.51 4.71
C ILE A 253 -13.28 9.09 3.31
N LEU A 254 -12.14 9.27 2.67
CA LEU A 254 -12.02 9.62 1.27
C LEU A 254 -11.70 8.35 0.49
N LEU A 255 -12.59 8.01 -0.43
CA LEU A 255 -12.60 6.76 -1.19
C LEU A 255 -12.23 7.05 -2.62
N HIS A 256 -11.19 6.37 -3.12
CA HIS A 256 -10.76 6.49 -4.50
C HIS A 256 -11.10 5.21 -5.28
N GLY A 257 -11.78 5.34 -6.43
CA GLY A 257 -12.21 4.20 -7.23
C GLY A 257 -11.64 4.19 -8.66
N ARG A 258 -11.37 2.99 -9.16
CA ARG A 258 -10.57 2.73 -10.38
C ARG A 258 -11.08 3.35 -11.68
N LYS A 259 -12.36 3.74 -11.76
CA LYS A 259 -13.08 4.09 -13.01
C LYS A 259 -14.14 5.18 -12.86
N PHE A 260 -14.06 6.04 -11.84
CA PHE A 260 -15.09 7.05 -11.63
C PHE A 260 -14.74 8.39 -12.30
N PRO A 261 -15.69 9.03 -13.00
CA PRO A 261 -15.53 10.41 -13.49
C PRO A 261 -15.39 11.41 -12.33
N ASP A 262 -15.95 11.08 -11.17
CA ASP A 262 -15.73 11.79 -9.90
C ASP A 262 -14.65 11.04 -9.12
N LEU A 263 -13.40 11.48 -9.27
CA LEU A 263 -12.18 10.82 -8.76
C LEU A 263 -12.24 10.35 -7.29
N LEU A 264 -13.06 10.99 -6.45
CA LEU A 264 -13.15 10.72 -5.02
C LEU A 264 -14.59 10.79 -4.51
N SER A 265 -14.94 9.90 -3.59
CA SER A 265 -16.14 9.98 -2.76
C SER A 265 -15.78 10.24 -1.30
N ALA A 266 -16.66 10.88 -0.54
CA ALA A 266 -16.41 11.25 0.85
C ALA A 266 -17.52 10.75 1.79
N TYR A 267 -17.15 10.09 2.88
CA TYR A 267 -18.08 9.59 3.90
C TYR A 267 -17.67 10.03 5.30
N GLU A 268 -18.55 10.76 5.99
CA GLU A 268 -18.35 11.13 7.39
C GLU A 268 -18.76 9.99 8.33
N VAL A 269 -17.79 9.47 9.08
CA VAL A 269 -17.97 8.27 9.91
C VAL A 269 -18.93 8.53 11.08
N ASP A 270 -18.82 9.68 11.72
CA ASP A 270 -19.54 9.96 12.97
C ASP A 270 -21.03 10.24 12.73
N THR A 271 -21.37 10.89 11.62
CA THR A 271 -22.78 11.17 11.27
C THR A 271 -23.37 10.10 10.37
N GLY A 272 -22.54 9.23 9.80
CA GLY A 272 -22.92 8.18 8.87
C GLY A 272 -23.39 8.70 7.51
N ARG A 273 -22.89 9.86 7.07
CA ARG A 273 -23.38 10.58 5.88
C ARG A 273 -22.34 10.65 4.77
N TRP A 274 -22.80 10.46 3.54
CA TRP A 274 -22.05 10.82 2.34
C TRP A 274 -22.02 12.33 2.18
N LEU A 275 -20.85 12.86 1.84
CA LEU A 275 -20.63 14.29 1.59
C LEU A 275 -20.51 14.54 0.09
N ASP A 276 -20.88 15.74 -0.33
CA ASP A 276 -20.70 16.19 -1.71
C ASP A 276 -19.21 16.51 -1.96
N VAL A 277 -18.65 16.07 -3.08
CA VAL A 277 -17.23 16.28 -3.42
C VAL A 277 -17.15 17.14 -4.67
N GLN A 278 -16.41 18.25 -4.59
CA GLN A 278 -16.30 19.20 -5.67
C GLN A 278 -14.84 19.58 -5.93
N TRP A 279 -14.42 19.58 -7.18
CA TRP A 279 -13.13 20.13 -7.59
C TRP A 279 -13.23 21.64 -7.76
N SER A 280 -12.27 22.38 -7.21
CA SER A 280 -12.14 23.81 -7.47
C SER A 280 -11.82 24.03 -8.97
N THR A 281 -12.29 25.12 -9.55
CA THR A 281 -12.07 25.48 -10.97
C THR A 281 -10.62 25.86 -11.31
N ARG A 282 -9.66 25.68 -10.40
CA ARG A 282 -8.24 25.93 -10.68
C ARG A 282 -7.71 24.81 -11.56
N VAL A 283 -7.33 25.18 -12.77
CA VAL A 283 -6.70 24.32 -13.77
C VAL A 283 -5.32 23.91 -13.27
N ILE A 284 -4.98 22.63 -13.40
CA ILE A 284 -3.63 22.09 -13.16
C ILE A 284 -2.75 22.67 -14.27
N GLU A 285 -1.64 23.33 -13.93
CA GLU A 285 -0.77 24.04 -14.90
C GLU A 285 -0.06 23.12 -15.92
N GLU A 286 -0.17 21.79 -15.76
CA GLU A 286 0.28 20.81 -16.74
C GLU A 286 -0.93 20.00 -17.25
N ASP A 287 -1.18 20.10 -18.55
CA ASP A 287 -2.14 19.30 -19.34
C ASP A 287 -1.75 17.82 -19.34
N LEU A 288 -1.83 17.17 -18.18
CA LEU A 288 -2.01 15.73 -18.13
C LEU A 288 -3.52 15.52 -18.05
N SER A 289 -4.13 15.31 -19.22
CA SER A 289 -5.49 14.82 -19.24
C SER A 289 -5.47 13.46 -18.55
N ILE A 290 -6.22 13.35 -17.45
CA ILE A 290 -6.43 12.07 -16.75
C ILE A 290 -7.00 11.02 -17.72
N GLU A 291 -7.59 11.47 -18.84
CA GLU A 291 -8.11 10.67 -19.93
C GLU A 291 -7.02 10.00 -20.79
N ASP A 292 -5.80 10.53 -20.85
CA ASP A 292 -4.67 9.97 -21.61
C ASP A 292 -3.89 8.90 -20.83
N CYS A 293 -4.15 8.74 -19.53
CA CYS A 293 -3.56 7.68 -18.71
C CYS A 293 -4.27 6.35 -18.97
N TYR A 294 -3.56 5.36 -19.49
CA TYR A 294 -4.16 4.11 -19.95
C TYR A 294 -4.69 3.21 -18.81
N PHE A 295 -4.29 3.40 -17.53
CA PHE A 295 -4.70 2.49 -16.45
C PHE A 295 -4.84 3.09 -15.03
N GLY A 296 -5.45 2.25 -14.19
CA GLY A 296 -6.07 2.54 -12.90
C GLY A 296 -5.14 3.13 -11.84
N PHE A 297 -5.70 4.08 -11.11
CA PHE A 297 -5.14 4.64 -9.88
C PHE A 297 -4.90 3.58 -8.81
N ASP A 298 -3.80 3.70 -8.08
CA ASP A 298 -3.34 2.62 -7.19
C ASP A 298 -3.24 3.00 -5.72
N SER A 299 -3.03 4.27 -5.36
CA SER A 299 -2.89 4.66 -3.95
C SER A 299 -3.27 6.11 -3.65
N LEU A 300 -3.84 6.35 -2.47
CA LEU A 300 -4.23 7.66 -1.96
C LEU A 300 -3.59 7.93 -0.59
N PHE A 301 -2.76 8.97 -0.51
CA PHE A 301 -1.99 9.31 0.68
C PHE A 301 -2.44 10.61 1.33
N CYS A 302 -2.35 10.69 2.65
CA CYS A 302 -2.28 11.96 3.37
C CYS A 302 -0.82 12.36 3.58
N LEU A 303 -0.36 13.36 2.82
CA LEU A 303 1.02 13.87 2.90
C LEU A 303 1.21 14.81 4.11
N ASP A 304 0.17 15.57 4.45
CA ASP A 304 0.19 16.53 5.55
C ASP A 304 -1.20 16.65 6.18
N ASP A 305 -1.34 16.04 7.36
CA ASP A 305 -2.57 16.08 8.15
C ASP A 305 -2.92 17.50 8.63
N THR A 306 -1.94 18.38 8.81
CA THR A 306 -2.18 19.75 9.32
C THR A 306 -2.77 20.63 8.23
N ASN A 307 -2.15 20.59 7.05
CA ASN A 307 -2.58 21.38 5.90
C ASN A 307 -3.61 20.66 5.01
N LYS A 308 -4.04 19.46 5.41
CA LYS A 308 -5.05 18.63 4.72
C LYS A 308 -4.66 18.38 3.26
N ILE A 309 -3.40 17.99 3.06
CA ILE A 309 -2.84 17.75 1.73
C ILE A 309 -2.85 16.26 1.45
N LEU A 310 -3.53 15.88 0.37
CA LEU A 310 -3.51 14.53 -0.14
C LEU A 310 -2.73 14.43 -1.45
N CYS A 311 -2.29 13.21 -1.75
CA CYS A 311 -1.64 12.87 -3.00
C CYS A 311 -2.21 11.56 -3.53
N LEU A 312 -2.63 11.60 -4.79
CA LEU A 312 -3.01 10.41 -5.54
C LEU A 312 -1.79 9.98 -6.37
N ALA A 313 -1.41 8.71 -6.27
CA ALA A 313 -0.31 8.12 -7.01
C ALA A 313 -0.84 7.11 -8.03
N VAL A 314 -0.27 7.16 -9.23
CA VAL A 314 -0.65 6.33 -10.39
C VAL A 314 0.60 5.92 -11.13
N TYR A 315 0.58 4.78 -11.81
CA TYR A 315 1.56 4.47 -12.84
C TYR A 315 0.89 4.13 -14.17
N SER A 316 1.64 4.33 -15.24
CA SER A 316 1.29 3.86 -16.58
C SER A 316 2.52 3.20 -17.18
N PRO A 317 2.45 1.92 -17.55
CA PRO A 317 3.41 1.35 -18.48
C PRO A 317 3.43 2.20 -19.76
N ILE A 318 4.61 2.50 -20.27
CA ILE A 318 4.77 3.18 -21.56
C ILE A 318 4.82 2.06 -22.60
N GLU A 319 3.69 1.80 -23.27
CA GLU A 319 3.71 0.96 -24.47
C GLU A 319 4.53 1.70 -25.53
N MET A 320 5.66 1.10 -25.95
CA MET A 320 6.34 1.55 -27.15
C MET A 320 5.39 1.31 -28.31
N ARG A 321 4.78 2.37 -28.84
CA ARG A 321 4.13 2.29 -30.14
C ARG A 321 5.21 1.91 -31.15
N SER A 322 5.15 0.69 -31.67
CA SER A 322 5.76 0.37 -32.95
C SER A 322 4.97 1.09 -34.04
N ASP A 323 5.15 2.41 -34.11
CA ASP A 323 4.75 3.16 -35.30
C ASP A 323 5.62 2.61 -36.43
N GLY A 324 4.96 1.92 -37.37
CA GLY A 324 5.60 0.91 -38.21
C GLY A 324 6.62 1.41 -39.22
N GLU A 325 7.16 0.41 -39.92
CA GLU A 325 8.04 0.49 -41.08
C GLU A 325 9.49 0.87 -40.79
N ASP A 326 10.17 0.08 -39.97
CA ASP A 326 11.54 -0.40 -40.26
C ASP A 326 11.77 -1.67 -39.43
N ASP A 327 11.77 -2.83 -40.11
CA ASP A 327 12.08 -4.17 -39.58
C ASP A 327 13.60 -4.27 -39.25
N ASP A 328 14.10 -3.41 -38.36
CA ASP A 328 15.37 -3.61 -37.67
C ASP A 328 15.04 -3.77 -36.17
N ASP A 329 14.82 -5.03 -35.78
CA ASP A 329 14.57 -5.49 -34.42
C ASP A 329 15.67 -5.04 -33.43
N ASP A 330 15.56 -3.81 -32.91
CA ASP A 330 16.10 -3.46 -31.59
C ASP A 330 14.97 -3.61 -30.55
N ASP A 331 14.44 -4.83 -30.48
CA ASP A 331 13.43 -5.34 -29.53
C ASP A 331 13.96 -5.41 -28.08
N ASN A 332 15.00 -4.61 -27.78
CA ASN A 332 15.84 -4.71 -26.59
C ASN A 332 15.86 -3.41 -25.78
N SER A 333 14.96 -2.48 -26.07
CA SER A 333 14.81 -1.27 -25.28
C SER A 333 14.03 -1.59 -24.00
N PRO A 334 14.56 -1.24 -22.80
CA PRO A 334 13.95 -1.63 -21.55
C PRO A 334 12.57 -1.00 -21.43
N SER A 335 11.62 -1.77 -20.91
CA SER A 335 10.27 -1.28 -20.62
C SER A 335 10.36 -0.05 -19.71
N LYS A 336 9.60 0.99 -20.03
CA LYS A 336 9.52 2.20 -19.21
C LYS A 336 8.15 2.28 -18.55
N THR A 337 8.14 2.75 -17.31
CA THR A 337 6.91 3.02 -16.58
C THR A 337 6.93 4.46 -16.07
N SER A 338 5.89 5.21 -16.39
CA SER A 338 5.67 6.57 -15.87
C SER A 338 4.92 6.50 -14.56
N LEU A 339 5.38 7.27 -13.58
CA LEU A 339 4.72 7.50 -12.29
C LEU A 339 4.13 8.91 -12.30
N PHE A 340 2.90 9.05 -11.83
CA PHE A 340 2.19 10.33 -11.74
C PHE A 340 1.72 10.57 -10.32
N PHE A 341 1.91 11.80 -9.83
CA PHE A 341 1.54 12.22 -8.49
C PHE A 341 0.69 13.49 -8.57
N PHE A 342 -0.59 13.36 -8.24
CA PHE A 342 -1.55 14.45 -8.24
C PHE A 342 -1.77 14.93 -6.81
N LYS A 343 -1.26 16.12 -6.51
CA LYS A 343 -1.33 16.70 -5.17
C LYS A 343 -2.45 17.72 -5.09
N PHE A 344 -3.26 17.63 -4.05
CA PHE A 344 -4.39 18.52 -3.83
C PHE A 344 -4.65 18.77 -2.35
N ARG A 345 -5.23 19.93 -2.05
CA ARG A 345 -5.71 20.27 -0.71
C ARG A 345 -7.18 19.90 -0.56
N VAL A 346 -7.54 19.40 0.61
CA VAL A 346 -8.91 19.07 1.00
C VAL A 346 -9.42 20.13 1.97
N GLU A 347 -10.51 20.80 1.61
CA GLU A 347 -11.20 21.74 2.49
C GLU A 347 -12.61 21.28 2.77
N ARG A 348 -13.01 21.26 4.04
CA ARG A 348 -14.38 20.94 4.43
C ARG A 348 -15.18 22.21 4.67
N ARG A 349 -16.35 22.31 4.04
CA ARG A 349 -17.35 23.35 4.29
C ARG A 349 -18.73 22.71 4.46
N HIS A 350 -19.18 22.58 5.71
CA HIS A 350 -20.45 21.93 6.05
C HIS A 350 -20.54 20.50 5.50
N SER A 351 -21.42 20.27 4.52
CA SER A 351 -21.69 18.99 3.85
C SER A 351 -20.89 18.79 2.56
N THR A 352 -19.97 19.69 2.24
CA THR A 352 -19.18 19.65 1.00
C THR A 352 -17.69 19.55 1.33
N ILE A 353 -17.01 18.67 0.59
CA ILE A 353 -15.57 18.55 0.51
C ILE A 353 -15.12 19.21 -0.80
N SER A 354 -14.32 20.27 -0.68
CA SER A 354 -13.70 20.94 -1.82
C SER A 354 -12.28 20.46 -2.00
N LEU A 355 -11.96 19.97 -3.20
CA LEU A 355 -10.64 19.51 -3.60
C LEU A 355 -9.99 20.59 -4.45
N THR A 356 -8.86 21.12 -4.00
CA THR A 356 -8.12 22.17 -4.71
C THR A 356 -6.81 21.58 -5.24
N PRO A 357 -6.67 21.39 -6.57
CA PRO A 357 -5.40 20.96 -7.14
C PRO A 357 -4.27 21.91 -6.76
N LEU A 358 -3.10 21.36 -6.46
CA LEU A 358 -1.89 22.12 -6.13
C LEU A 358 -0.88 22.01 -7.27
N TYR A 359 -0.47 20.79 -7.60
CA TYR A 359 0.38 20.50 -8.75
C TYR A 359 0.32 19.02 -9.10
N THR A 360 0.79 18.69 -10.30
CA THR A 360 1.09 17.33 -10.74
C THR A 360 2.60 17.19 -10.92
N ARG A 361 3.13 16.00 -10.68
CA ARG A 361 4.51 15.64 -11.01
C ARG A 361 4.56 14.27 -11.64
N SER A 362 5.51 14.10 -12.56
CA SER A 362 5.77 12.81 -13.19
C SER A 362 7.24 12.42 -13.06
N PHE A 363 7.48 11.12 -13.02
CA PHE A 363 8.81 10.51 -13.00
C PHE A 363 8.79 9.23 -13.83
N GLU A 364 9.92 8.87 -14.42
CA GLU A 364 10.06 7.61 -15.15
C GLU A 364 10.94 6.62 -14.39
N ILE A 365 10.58 5.34 -14.41
CA ILE A 365 11.42 4.22 -14.00
C ILE A 365 11.60 3.27 -15.18
N GLU A 366 12.82 2.77 -15.33
CA GLU A 366 13.23 1.88 -16.43
C GLU A 366 13.18 0.42 -15.98
N SER A 367 13.17 -0.49 -16.94
CA SER A 367 13.14 -1.95 -16.75
C SER A 367 12.03 -2.42 -15.82
N THR A 368 10.88 -1.75 -15.87
CA THR A 368 9.75 -1.98 -14.97
C THR A 368 8.52 -2.35 -15.77
N THR A 369 7.98 -3.53 -15.49
CA THR A 369 6.75 -4.03 -16.11
C THR A 369 5.48 -3.56 -15.37
N GLU A 370 5.57 -3.38 -14.06
CA GLU A 370 4.42 -3.05 -13.22
C GLU A 370 4.86 -2.38 -11.91
N VAL A 371 4.08 -1.41 -11.39
CA VAL A 371 4.22 -0.98 -9.99
C VAL A 371 3.29 -1.82 -9.13
N LEU A 372 3.86 -2.42 -8.07
CA LEU A 372 3.15 -3.32 -7.18
C LEU A 372 2.46 -2.58 -6.04
N ASN A 373 3.14 -1.61 -5.43
CA ASN A 373 2.61 -0.82 -4.32
C ASN A 373 3.31 0.54 -4.24
N PHE A 374 2.57 1.53 -3.73
CA PHE A 374 3.12 2.76 -3.20
C PHE A 374 2.98 2.77 -1.67
N LEU A 375 3.95 3.33 -0.96
CA LEU A 375 3.94 3.42 0.51
C LEU A 375 4.50 4.77 0.96
N LEU A 376 3.77 5.47 1.84
CA LEU A 376 4.24 6.71 2.44
C LEU A 376 5.24 6.40 3.58
N LEU A 377 6.41 7.05 3.56
CA LEU A 377 7.50 6.87 4.53
C LEU A 377 7.49 7.90 5.67
#